data_AF-A0AB37HXD3-F1
#
_entry.id   AF-A0AB37HXD3-F1
#
_cell.length_a   1.000
_cell.length_b   1.000
_cell.length_c   1.000
_cell.angle_alpha   90.00
_cell.angle_beta   90.00
_cell.angle_gamma   90.00
#
_symmetry.space_group_name_H-M   'P 1'
#
loop_
_entity.id
_entity.type
_entity.pdbx_description
1 polymer ?
#
loop_
_entity_poly.entity_id
_entity_poly.type
_entity_poly.pdbx_seq_one_letter_code
_entity_poly.pdbx_strand_id
1 'polypeptide(L)'
;MRERLLAAGVEIVSEVGLDTGLGRLNFEEAIKRAHVARATAYRQWSTKEAFGNAVLVELAKGLYLTSDFVAEVPAIIADMVGDGSALATPQGRRNLIVDLTRTLVKGDFESILQSPSWHLHTALSAASPSLTDPEPRTSATAALHVSDQRRIEARAQLYGQFTAFAGYRLRAPLAGPSGFRQMSEAAGAAFTGFLIRAQYDTTVTAETMRLRAFGMSEPRQWSPQTFASTNGIFSYIEPDPGITWDQERISDLLLTDFTSLFHAPQL
;
A
#
# COMPACT_ATOMS: atom_id res chain seq x y z
N MET A 1 4.40 -10.78 31.53
CA MET A 1 3.78 -9.62 32.22
C MET A 1 4.01 -8.33 31.45
N ARG A 2 5.26 -7.95 31.14
CA ARG A 2 5.60 -6.82 30.25
C ARG A 2 4.78 -6.83 28.96
N GLU A 3 4.77 -7.96 28.25
CA GLU A 3 4.00 -8.15 27.01
C GLU A 3 2.49 -7.97 27.20
N ARG A 4 1.91 -8.43 28.31
CA ARG A 4 0.49 -8.25 28.62
C ARG A 4 0.11 -6.78 28.82
N LEU A 5 0.97 -6.01 29.46
CA LEU A 5 0.77 -4.57 29.62
C LEU A 5 0.87 -3.82 28.29
N LEU A 6 1.84 -4.19 27.44
CA LEU A 6 1.97 -3.62 26.10
C LEU A 6 0.78 -3.98 25.21
N ALA A 7 0.35 -5.23 25.22
CA ALA A 7 -0.83 -5.69 24.48
C ALA A 7 -2.09 -4.93 24.90
N ALA A 8 -2.31 -4.74 26.22
CA ALA A 8 -3.43 -3.93 26.72
C ALA A 8 -3.32 -2.46 26.27
N GLY A 9 -2.12 -1.89 26.24
CA GLY A 9 -1.89 -0.54 25.73
C GLY A 9 -2.19 -0.41 24.23
N VAL A 10 -1.75 -1.38 23.43
CA VAL A 10 -2.03 -1.47 21.98
C VAL A 10 -3.53 -1.58 21.72
N GLU A 11 -4.23 -2.42 22.48
CA GLU A 11 -5.69 -2.61 22.38
C GLU A 11 -6.44 -1.30 22.65
N ILE A 12 -6.10 -0.60 23.74
CA ILE A 12 -6.71 0.71 24.09
C ILE A 12 -6.52 1.73 22.95
N VAL A 13 -5.33 1.81 22.38
CA VAL A 13 -5.05 2.76 21.30
C VAL A 13 -5.78 2.37 20.02
N SER A 14 -5.90 1.08 19.74
CA SER A 14 -6.63 0.57 18.56
C SER A 14 -8.14 0.82 18.66
N GLU A 15 -8.73 0.78 19.85
CA GLU A 15 -10.15 1.09 20.09
C GLU A 15 -10.49 2.58 19.94
N VAL A 16 -9.57 3.46 20.35
CA VAL A 16 -9.85 4.90 20.51
C VAL A 16 -9.22 5.74 19.38
N GLY A 17 -8.28 5.17 18.62
CA GLY A 17 -7.51 5.84 17.56
C GLY A 17 -6.28 6.59 18.11
N LEU A 18 -5.20 6.71 17.33
CA LEU A 18 -3.89 7.18 17.83
C LEU A 18 -3.94 8.61 18.45
N ASP A 19 -4.63 9.55 17.80
CA ASP A 19 -4.64 10.97 18.21
C ASP A 19 -5.37 11.22 19.54
N THR A 20 -6.46 10.50 19.79
CA THR A 20 -7.18 10.59 21.07
C THR A 20 -6.72 9.54 22.07
N GLY A 21 -6.26 8.39 21.58
CA GLY A 21 -5.82 7.22 22.32
C GLY A 21 -4.48 7.40 23.03
N LEU A 22 -3.49 8.13 22.46
CA LEU A 22 -2.23 8.40 23.17
C LEU A 22 -2.41 9.38 24.34
N GLY A 23 -3.21 10.43 24.14
CA GLY A 23 -3.59 11.35 25.21
C GLY A 23 -4.40 10.65 26.31
N ARG A 24 -5.28 9.71 25.91
CA ARG A 24 -6.12 8.90 26.79
C ARG A 24 -5.48 7.61 27.30
N LEU A 25 -4.29 7.21 26.81
CA LEU A 25 -3.60 5.98 27.20
C LEU A 25 -3.28 6.09 28.68
N ASN A 26 -4.21 5.64 29.51
CA ASN A 26 -4.10 5.72 30.94
C ASN A 26 -3.35 4.48 31.41
N PHE A 27 -2.15 4.66 31.96
CA PHE A 27 -1.34 3.55 32.44
C PHE A 27 -2.10 2.69 33.47
N GLU A 28 -2.96 3.30 34.30
CA GLU A 28 -3.81 2.58 35.25
C GLU A 28 -4.88 1.70 34.57
N GLU A 29 -5.45 2.17 33.45
CA GLU A 29 -6.40 1.37 32.68
C GLU A 29 -5.70 0.18 32.01
N ALA A 30 -4.50 0.39 31.47
CA ALA A 30 -3.69 -0.70 30.93
C ALA A 30 -3.31 -1.73 32.02
N ILE A 31 -2.98 -1.29 33.24
CA ILE A 31 -2.72 -2.16 34.40
C ILE A 31 -3.96 -3.00 34.74
N LYS A 32 -5.13 -2.37 34.76
CA LYS A 32 -6.41 -3.02 35.04
C LYS A 32 -6.74 -4.08 33.99
N ARG A 33 -6.72 -3.72 32.70
CA ARG A 33 -6.99 -4.65 31.58
C ARG A 33 -5.97 -5.77 31.50
N ALA A 34 -4.70 -5.46 31.73
CA ALA A 34 -3.66 -6.48 31.74
C ALA A 34 -3.74 -7.40 32.96
N HIS A 35 -4.59 -7.13 33.96
CA HIS A 35 -4.69 -7.87 35.23
C HIS A 35 -3.32 -8.06 35.91
N VAL A 36 -2.57 -6.97 36.05
CA VAL A 36 -1.23 -6.96 36.64
C VAL A 36 -1.22 -6.14 37.93
N ALA A 37 -0.42 -6.54 38.92
CA ALA A 37 -0.24 -5.76 40.14
C ALA A 37 0.44 -4.42 39.84
N ARG A 38 -0.13 -3.33 40.37
CA ARG A 38 0.36 -1.94 40.18
C ARG A 38 1.84 -1.79 40.49
N ALA A 39 2.30 -2.30 41.63
CA ALA A 39 3.71 -2.23 42.03
C ALA A 39 4.66 -2.93 41.04
N THR A 40 4.17 -3.93 40.31
CA THR A 40 4.98 -4.62 39.31
C THR A 40 4.98 -3.85 37.99
N ALA A 41 3.87 -3.19 37.63
CA ALA A 41 3.82 -2.32 36.45
C ALA A 41 4.75 -1.11 36.58
N TYR A 42 4.74 -0.42 37.74
CA TYR A 42 5.62 0.71 38.01
C TYR A 42 7.10 0.35 38.15
N ARG A 43 7.42 -0.92 38.46
CA ARG A 43 8.80 -1.44 38.38
C ARG A 43 9.28 -1.59 36.94
N GLN A 44 8.37 -1.87 36.00
CA GLN A 44 8.70 -2.04 34.59
C GLN A 44 8.77 -0.70 33.84
N TRP A 45 7.84 0.21 34.13
CA TRP A 45 7.83 1.58 33.62
C TRP A 45 7.53 2.53 34.76
N SER A 46 8.52 3.35 35.11
CA SER A 46 8.41 4.30 36.22
C SER A 46 7.48 5.47 35.93
N THR A 47 7.23 5.78 34.65
CA THR A 47 6.39 6.90 34.22
C THR A 47 5.36 6.46 33.17
N LYS A 48 4.24 7.19 33.11
CA LYS A 48 3.21 7.05 32.06
C LYS A 48 3.82 7.28 30.67
N GLU A 49 4.73 8.24 30.55
CA GLU A 49 5.42 8.56 29.29
C GLU A 49 6.28 7.40 28.80
N ALA A 50 7.08 6.77 29.67
CA ALA A 50 7.90 5.62 29.31
C ALA A 50 7.05 4.43 28.83
N PHE A 51 5.89 4.21 29.46
CA PHE A 51 4.93 3.20 29.00
C PHE A 51 4.33 3.58 27.63
N GLY A 52 3.90 4.84 27.45
CA GLY A 52 3.36 5.32 26.19
C GLY A 52 4.34 5.19 25.02
N ASN A 53 5.61 5.55 25.24
CA ASN A 53 6.68 5.38 24.26
C ASN A 53 6.88 3.90 23.89
N ALA A 54 6.81 2.99 24.87
CA ALA A 54 6.90 1.56 24.60
C ALA A 54 5.69 1.02 23.83
N VAL A 55 4.48 1.51 24.09
CA VAL A 55 3.26 1.17 23.33
C VAL A 55 3.37 1.67 21.88
N LEU A 56 3.87 2.89 21.66
CA LEU A 56 4.14 3.41 20.31
C LEU A 56 5.08 2.52 19.51
N VAL A 57 6.17 2.08 20.13
CA VAL A 57 7.12 1.16 19.50
C VAL A 57 6.46 -0.17 19.15
N GLU A 58 5.62 -0.73 20.03
CA GLU A 58 4.91 -1.97 19.73
C GLU A 58 3.83 -1.82 18.66
N LEU A 59 3.10 -0.70 18.63
CA LEU A 59 2.20 -0.38 17.53
C LEU A 59 2.95 -0.34 16.20
N ALA A 60 4.11 0.33 16.16
CA ALA A 60 4.93 0.42 14.96
C ALA A 60 5.46 -0.96 14.51
N LYS A 61 5.84 -1.83 15.44
CA LYS A 61 6.29 -3.21 15.12
C LYS A 61 5.15 -4.10 14.63
N GLY A 62 3.94 -3.89 15.14
CA GLY A 62 2.74 -4.61 14.74
C GLY A 62 2.14 -4.14 13.40
N LEU A 63 2.67 -3.08 12.79
CA LEU A 63 2.15 -2.55 11.53
C LEU A 63 2.32 -3.55 10.38
N TYR A 64 1.18 -3.99 9.88
CA TYR A 64 1.06 -4.72 8.63
C TYR A 64 0.23 -3.88 7.65
N LEU A 65 0.89 -3.41 6.58
CA LEU A 65 0.31 -2.51 5.59
C LEU A 65 -0.11 -3.30 4.36
N THR A 66 -1.38 -3.69 4.33
CA THR A 66 -2.01 -4.33 3.18
C THR A 66 -3.22 -3.55 2.70
N SER A 67 -3.59 -3.82 1.45
CA SER A 67 -4.82 -3.36 0.84
C SER A 67 -5.72 -4.56 0.65
N ASP A 68 -6.93 -4.50 1.20
CA ASP A 68 -7.90 -5.58 1.09
C ASP A 68 -8.36 -5.77 -0.37
N PHE A 69 -8.24 -4.70 -1.17
CA PHE A 69 -8.52 -4.70 -2.61
C PHE A 69 -7.68 -5.72 -3.40
N VAL A 70 -6.52 -6.16 -2.90
CA VAL A 70 -5.69 -7.18 -3.57
C VAL A 70 -6.48 -8.46 -3.84
N ALA A 71 -7.43 -8.82 -2.97
CA ALA A 71 -8.28 -10.00 -3.16
C ALA A 71 -9.24 -9.87 -4.36
N GLU A 72 -9.58 -8.65 -4.78
CA GLU A 72 -10.51 -8.39 -5.90
C GLU A 72 -9.78 -8.33 -7.26
N VAL A 73 -8.47 -8.11 -7.26
CA VAL A 73 -7.65 -7.91 -8.47
C VAL A 73 -7.84 -9.03 -9.51
N PRO A 74 -7.79 -10.34 -9.16
CA PRO A 74 -7.97 -11.40 -10.14
C PRO A 74 -9.32 -11.35 -10.86
N ALA A 75 -10.40 -11.07 -10.14
CA ALA A 75 -11.75 -11.00 -10.72
C ALA A 75 -11.90 -9.80 -11.66
N ILE A 76 -11.35 -8.64 -11.28
CA ILE A 76 -11.35 -7.43 -12.10
C ILE A 76 -10.56 -7.66 -13.39
N ILE A 77 -9.40 -8.31 -13.31
CA ILE A 77 -8.60 -8.64 -14.50
C ILE A 77 -9.36 -9.58 -15.43
N ALA A 78 -9.95 -10.64 -14.89
CA ALA A 78 -10.73 -11.59 -15.67
C ALA A 78 -11.91 -10.91 -16.40
N ASP A 79 -12.67 -10.07 -15.69
CA ASP A 79 -13.80 -9.32 -16.26
C ASP A 79 -13.36 -8.38 -17.38
N MET A 80 -12.29 -7.60 -17.16
CA MET A 80 -11.80 -6.63 -18.14
C MET A 80 -11.12 -7.29 -19.35
N VAL A 81 -10.45 -8.43 -19.18
CA VAL A 81 -9.88 -9.21 -20.28
C VAL A 81 -10.99 -9.85 -21.12
N GLY A 82 -12.06 -10.33 -20.47
CA GLY A 82 -13.22 -10.93 -21.11
C GLY A 82 -12.85 -12.10 -22.01
N ASP A 83 -13.30 -12.08 -23.26
CA ASP A 83 -13.00 -13.09 -24.27
C ASP A 83 -11.61 -12.92 -24.93
N GLY A 84 -10.80 -11.95 -24.48
CA GLY A 84 -9.50 -11.64 -25.06
C GLY A 84 -9.54 -10.90 -26.39
N SER A 85 -10.71 -10.49 -26.88
CA SER A 85 -10.84 -9.73 -28.14
C SER A 85 -10.01 -8.44 -28.15
N ALA A 86 -9.91 -7.76 -27.00
CA ALA A 86 -9.06 -6.59 -26.83
C ALA A 86 -7.57 -6.90 -27.03
N LEU A 87 -7.13 -8.13 -26.79
CA LEU A 87 -5.72 -8.53 -26.91
C LEU A 87 -5.27 -8.72 -28.36
N ALA A 88 -6.21 -8.94 -29.28
CA ALA A 88 -5.93 -9.24 -30.69
C ALA A 88 -5.25 -8.09 -31.45
N THR A 89 -5.43 -6.84 -31.02
CA THR A 89 -4.85 -5.66 -31.70
C THR A 89 -3.94 -4.86 -30.78
N PRO A 90 -2.87 -4.21 -31.31
CA PRO A 90 -2.01 -3.34 -30.50
C PRO A 90 -2.78 -2.23 -29.77
N GLN A 91 -3.76 -1.60 -30.44
CA GLN A 91 -4.57 -0.55 -29.83
C GLN A 91 -5.53 -1.09 -28.77
N GLY A 92 -6.14 -2.26 -29.01
CA GLY A 92 -6.98 -2.93 -28.01
C GLY A 92 -6.20 -3.26 -26.74
N ARG A 93 -4.98 -3.81 -26.88
CA ARG A 93 -4.07 -4.06 -25.76
C ARG A 93 -3.73 -2.78 -25.01
N ARG A 94 -3.44 -1.70 -25.74
CA ARG A 94 -3.13 -0.41 -25.12
C ARG A 94 -4.31 0.12 -24.33
N ASN A 95 -5.51 0.07 -24.89
CA ASN A 95 -6.73 0.48 -24.21
C ASN A 95 -6.96 -0.34 -22.95
N LEU A 96 -6.88 -1.67 -23.04
CA LEU A 96 -7.08 -2.59 -21.92
C LEU A 96 -6.09 -2.31 -20.78
N ILE A 97 -4.78 -2.30 -21.07
CA ILE A 97 -3.76 -2.17 -20.02
C ILE A 97 -3.81 -0.79 -19.36
N VAL A 98 -4.11 0.28 -20.11
CA VAL A 98 -4.26 1.61 -19.51
C VAL A 98 -5.51 1.67 -18.61
N ASP A 99 -6.63 1.13 -19.07
CA ASP A 99 -7.88 1.17 -18.31
C ASP A 99 -7.84 0.24 -17.08
N LEU A 100 -7.15 -0.89 -17.20
CA LEU A 100 -6.90 -1.82 -16.11
C LEU A 100 -6.02 -1.15 -15.05
N THR A 101 -4.86 -0.58 -15.42
CA THR A 101 -4.01 0.16 -14.48
C THR A 101 -4.80 1.27 -13.77
N ARG A 102 -5.60 2.04 -14.50
CA ARG A 102 -6.45 3.10 -13.94
C ARG A 102 -7.42 2.56 -12.88
N THR A 103 -8.07 1.44 -13.19
CA THR A 103 -9.06 0.78 -12.31
C THR A 103 -8.40 0.22 -11.05
N LEU A 104 -7.29 -0.49 -11.21
CA LEU A 104 -6.55 -1.07 -10.08
C LEU A 104 -5.97 0.00 -9.16
N VAL A 105 -5.38 1.06 -9.72
CA VAL A 105 -4.86 2.21 -8.95
C VAL A 105 -5.98 2.89 -8.18
N LYS A 106 -7.17 3.06 -8.78
CA LYS A 106 -8.32 3.67 -8.11
C LYS A 106 -8.77 2.83 -6.92
N GLY A 107 -9.03 1.54 -7.14
CA GLY A 107 -9.52 0.64 -6.09
C GLY A 107 -8.53 0.48 -4.94
N ASP A 108 -7.24 0.32 -5.25
CA ASP A 108 -6.19 0.24 -4.23
C ASP A 108 -6.12 1.53 -3.39
N PHE A 109 -6.26 2.69 -4.03
CA PHE A 109 -6.25 3.98 -3.34
C PHE A 109 -7.44 4.14 -2.40
N GLU A 110 -8.65 3.80 -2.86
CA GLU A 110 -9.87 3.88 -2.07
C GLU A 110 -9.83 2.91 -0.87
N SER A 111 -9.31 1.70 -1.07
CA SER A 111 -9.07 0.71 -0.02
C SER A 111 -8.09 1.22 1.05
N ILE A 112 -6.92 1.73 0.64
CA ILE A 112 -5.91 2.24 1.58
C ILE A 112 -6.40 3.49 2.30
N LEU A 113 -7.17 4.36 1.63
CA LEU A 113 -7.74 5.56 2.25
C LEU A 113 -8.68 5.24 3.41
N GLN A 114 -9.31 4.05 3.42
CA GLN A 114 -10.15 3.60 4.52
C GLN A 114 -9.42 2.69 5.52
N SER A 115 -8.13 2.40 5.31
CA SER A 115 -7.38 1.43 6.12
C SER A 115 -6.97 1.99 7.49
N PRO A 116 -7.40 1.35 8.60
CA PRO A 116 -6.95 1.73 9.95
C PRO A 116 -5.44 1.59 10.13
N SER A 117 -4.84 0.54 9.57
CA SER A 117 -3.39 0.33 9.61
C SER A 117 -2.62 1.44 8.90
N TRP A 118 -3.16 1.97 7.80
CA TRP A 118 -2.56 3.09 7.10
C TRP A 118 -2.65 4.39 7.91
N HIS A 119 -3.82 4.68 8.49
CA HIS A 119 -3.99 5.85 9.38
C HIS A 119 -3.03 5.78 10.58
N LEU A 120 -2.90 4.61 11.20
CA LEU A 120 -1.96 4.38 12.29
C LEU A 120 -0.51 4.61 11.83
N HIS A 121 -0.13 4.09 10.66
CA HIS A 121 1.20 4.33 10.09
C HIS A 121 1.47 5.82 9.87
N THR A 122 0.58 6.56 9.21
CA THR A 122 0.74 8.00 8.97
C THR A 122 0.89 8.78 10.28
N ALA A 123 0.07 8.47 11.28
CA ALA A 123 0.14 9.14 12.58
C ALA A 123 1.43 8.79 13.34
N LEU A 124 1.89 7.53 13.29
CA LEU A 124 3.17 7.11 13.87
C LEU A 124 4.36 7.75 13.15
N SER A 125 4.34 7.86 11.82
CA SER A 125 5.39 8.53 11.05
C SER A 125 5.51 10.01 11.41
N ALA A 126 4.38 10.68 11.66
CA ALA A 126 4.36 12.08 12.08
C ALA A 126 4.81 12.26 13.55
N ALA A 127 4.43 11.34 14.44
CA ALA A 127 4.72 11.43 15.88
C ALA A 127 6.13 10.97 16.26
N SER A 128 6.69 9.98 15.57
CA SER A 128 7.99 9.37 15.92
C SER A 128 9.14 10.38 16.05
N PRO A 129 9.29 11.39 15.16
CA PRO A 129 10.32 12.41 15.30
C PRO A 129 10.23 13.25 16.59
N SER A 130 9.03 13.38 17.17
CA SER A 130 8.77 14.18 18.38
C SER A 130 9.11 13.44 19.69
N LEU A 131 9.49 12.16 19.62
CA LEU A 131 9.89 11.40 20.81
C LEU A 131 11.19 11.96 21.39
N THR A 132 11.14 12.41 22.64
CA THR A 132 12.27 13.02 23.36
C THR A 132 13.37 12.00 23.66
N ASP A 133 12.98 10.79 24.05
CA ASP A 133 13.89 9.67 24.32
C ASP A 133 14.48 9.08 23.01
N PRO A 134 15.82 9.02 22.85
CA PRO A 134 16.47 8.47 21.66
C PRO A 134 16.17 6.98 21.39
N GLU A 135 16.03 6.14 22.42
CA GLU A 135 15.88 4.68 22.23
C GLU A 135 14.51 4.31 21.62
N PRO A 136 13.37 4.76 22.17
CA PRO A 136 12.05 4.54 21.56
C PRO A 136 11.94 5.16 20.18
N ARG A 137 12.54 6.35 19.97
CA ARG A 137 12.56 7.01 18.67
C ARG A 137 13.24 6.16 17.59
N THR A 138 14.43 5.65 17.91
CA THR A 138 15.19 4.77 17.01
C THR A 138 14.42 3.49 16.72
N SER A 139 13.82 2.90 17.76
CA SER A 139 13.04 1.66 17.63
C SER A 139 11.79 1.84 16.78
N ALA A 140 11.03 2.92 16.99
CA ALA A 140 9.84 3.24 16.20
C ALA A 140 10.20 3.52 14.73
N THR A 141 11.28 4.28 14.49
CA THR A 141 11.77 4.59 13.14
C THR A 141 12.20 3.32 12.40
N ALA A 142 12.92 2.43 13.07
CA ALA A 142 13.33 1.15 12.50
C ALA A 142 12.12 0.26 12.15
N ALA A 143 11.11 0.21 13.03
CA ALA A 143 9.90 -0.57 12.80
C ALA A 143 9.08 -0.03 11.60
N LEU A 144 8.90 1.29 11.51
CA LEU A 144 8.27 1.94 10.36
C LEU A 144 9.03 1.64 9.07
N HIS A 145 10.36 1.76 9.10
CA HIS A 145 11.20 1.45 7.94
C HIS A 145 11.02 0.00 7.46
N VAL A 146 10.99 -0.97 8.38
CA VAL A 146 10.74 -2.38 8.03
C VAL A 146 9.37 -2.57 7.37
N SER A 147 8.32 -1.92 7.90
CA SER A 147 6.98 -2.00 7.32
C SER A 147 6.95 -1.42 5.89
N ASP A 148 7.59 -0.27 5.68
CA ASP A 148 7.72 0.34 4.36
C ASP A 148 8.52 -0.52 3.37
N GLN A 149 9.64 -1.12 3.80
CA GLN A 149 10.43 -2.01 2.93
C GLN A 149 9.62 -3.22 2.47
N ARG A 150 8.84 -3.86 3.36
CA ARG A 150 7.97 -4.98 3.00
C ARG A 150 6.94 -4.57 1.94
N ARG A 151 6.31 -3.40 2.10
CA ARG A 151 5.34 -2.86 1.15
C ARG A 151 5.98 -2.52 -0.20
N ILE A 152 7.16 -1.92 -0.19
CA ILE A 152 7.93 -1.60 -1.40
C ILE A 152 8.20 -2.89 -2.18
N GLU A 153 8.68 -3.92 -1.49
CA GLU A 153 9.00 -5.21 -2.11
C GLU A 153 7.76 -5.91 -2.67
N ALA A 154 6.68 -6.01 -1.88
CA ALA A 154 5.43 -6.63 -2.34
C ALA A 154 4.87 -5.95 -3.60
N ARG A 155 4.86 -4.61 -3.64
CA ARG A 155 4.42 -3.86 -4.83
C ARG A 155 5.39 -3.97 -6.01
N ALA A 156 6.70 -4.07 -5.76
CA ALA A 156 7.67 -4.30 -6.83
C ALA A 156 7.44 -5.66 -7.51
N GLN A 157 7.14 -6.70 -6.73
CA GLN A 157 6.77 -8.02 -7.25
C GLN A 157 5.47 -7.95 -8.07
N LEU A 158 4.45 -7.27 -7.56
CA LEU A 158 3.19 -7.04 -8.27
C LEU A 158 3.41 -6.31 -9.61
N TYR A 159 4.25 -5.27 -9.65
CA TYR A 159 4.62 -4.60 -10.89
C TYR A 159 5.35 -5.53 -11.87
N GLY A 160 6.24 -6.40 -11.39
CA GLY A 160 6.88 -7.42 -12.22
C GLY A 160 5.87 -8.37 -12.87
N GLN A 161 4.94 -8.91 -12.07
CA GLN A 161 3.87 -9.80 -12.55
C GLN A 161 2.94 -9.09 -13.54
N PHE A 162 2.50 -7.89 -13.19
CA PHE A 162 1.60 -7.09 -14.01
C PHE A 162 2.22 -6.72 -15.36
N THR A 163 3.50 -6.33 -15.37
CA THR A 163 4.18 -5.96 -16.62
C THR A 163 4.40 -7.17 -17.53
N ALA A 164 4.80 -8.32 -16.98
CA ALA A 164 4.93 -9.56 -17.73
C ALA A 164 3.59 -10.00 -18.36
N PHE A 165 2.50 -9.93 -17.57
CA PHE A 165 1.13 -10.14 -18.03
C PHE A 165 0.77 -9.19 -19.18
N ALA A 166 1.01 -7.89 -18.98
CA ALA A 166 0.65 -6.84 -19.92
C ALA A 166 1.49 -6.84 -21.22
N GLY A 167 2.57 -7.63 -21.28
CA GLY A 167 3.54 -7.61 -22.37
C GLY A 167 4.41 -6.35 -22.39
N TYR A 168 4.78 -5.87 -21.20
CA TYR A 168 5.65 -4.73 -20.98
C TYR A 168 6.93 -5.16 -20.30
N ARG A 169 7.96 -4.34 -20.45
CA ARG A 169 9.23 -4.43 -19.73
C ARG A 169 9.61 -3.07 -19.15
N LEU A 170 10.55 -3.07 -18.20
CA LEU A 170 11.17 -1.84 -17.73
C LEU A 170 11.93 -1.14 -18.86
N ARG A 171 11.84 0.18 -18.91
CA ARG A 171 12.63 1.02 -19.82
C ARG A 171 14.09 1.05 -19.38
N ALA A 172 15.03 1.10 -20.32
CA ALA A 172 16.43 1.39 -20.00
C ALA A 172 16.57 2.83 -19.43
N PRO A 173 17.47 3.08 -18.47
CA PRO A 173 18.43 2.15 -17.84
C PRO A 173 17.86 1.38 -16.64
N LEU A 174 16.54 1.46 -16.39
CA LEU A 174 15.89 0.86 -15.22
C LEU A 174 15.68 -0.65 -15.33
N ALA A 175 15.98 -1.27 -16.47
CA ALA A 175 15.84 -2.72 -16.70
C ALA A 175 16.74 -3.63 -15.82
N GLY A 176 17.54 -3.05 -14.93
CA GLY A 176 18.32 -3.81 -13.95
C GLY A 176 17.48 -4.42 -12.83
N PRO A 177 18.10 -5.22 -11.93
CA PRO A 177 17.39 -6.00 -10.90
C PRO A 177 16.61 -5.15 -9.89
N SER A 178 16.94 -3.86 -9.75
CA SER A 178 16.29 -2.93 -8.83
C SER A 178 15.20 -2.07 -9.48
N GLY A 179 14.91 -2.22 -10.77
CA GLY A 179 14.02 -1.32 -11.51
C GLY A 179 12.60 -1.26 -10.96
N PHE A 180 11.97 -2.42 -10.72
CA PHE A 180 10.64 -2.47 -10.12
C PHE A 180 10.62 -1.97 -8.68
N ARG A 181 11.70 -2.18 -7.92
CA ARG A 181 11.85 -1.63 -6.57
C ARG A 181 11.88 -0.10 -6.60
N GLN A 182 12.67 0.50 -7.49
CA GLN A 182 12.71 1.96 -7.69
C GLN A 182 11.35 2.51 -8.14
N MET A 183 10.66 1.81 -9.04
CA MET A 183 9.31 2.15 -9.45
C MET A 183 8.33 2.11 -8.27
N SER A 184 8.41 1.08 -7.42
CA SER A 184 7.58 0.93 -6.22
C SER A 184 7.83 2.02 -5.18
N GLU A 185 9.09 2.42 -4.99
CA GLU A 185 9.46 3.54 -4.11
C GLU A 185 8.86 4.87 -4.62
N ALA A 186 9.10 5.21 -5.89
CA ALA A 186 8.63 6.46 -6.46
C ALA A 186 7.10 6.55 -6.53
N ALA A 187 6.45 5.50 -7.04
CA ALA A 187 4.99 5.42 -7.08
C ALA A 187 4.41 5.44 -5.68
N GLY A 188 4.98 4.69 -4.74
CA GLY A 188 4.55 4.64 -3.35
C GLY A 188 4.64 5.98 -2.63
N ALA A 189 5.71 6.75 -2.84
CA ALA A 189 5.87 8.09 -2.26
C ALA A 189 4.83 9.08 -2.79
N ALA A 190 4.60 9.09 -4.10
CA ALA A 190 3.56 9.92 -4.72
C ALA A 190 2.17 9.54 -4.19
N PHE A 191 1.89 8.24 -4.11
CA PHE A 191 0.63 7.69 -3.59
C PHE A 191 0.39 8.09 -2.14
N THR A 192 1.40 8.00 -1.27
CA THR A 192 1.35 8.49 0.12
C THR A 192 1.00 9.98 0.19
N GLY A 193 1.61 10.81 -0.67
CA GLY A 193 1.30 12.24 -0.73
C GLY A 193 -0.17 12.52 -1.07
N PHE A 194 -0.73 11.77 -2.02
CA PHE A 194 -2.16 11.86 -2.35
C PHE A 194 -3.06 11.37 -1.21
N LEU A 195 -2.69 10.29 -0.51
CA LEU A 195 -3.46 9.78 0.63
C LEU A 195 -3.51 10.81 1.76
N ILE A 196 -2.39 11.44 2.11
CA ILE A 196 -2.36 12.52 3.11
C ILE A 196 -3.26 13.69 2.67
N ARG A 197 -3.16 14.11 1.40
CA ARG A 197 -3.98 15.21 0.88
C ARG A 197 -5.47 14.88 0.86
N ALA A 198 -5.83 13.64 0.53
CA ALA A 198 -7.22 13.19 0.45
C ALA A 198 -7.97 13.30 1.80
N GLN A 199 -7.24 13.34 2.93
CA GLN A 199 -7.84 13.51 4.26
C GLN A 199 -8.52 14.88 4.45
N TYR A 200 -8.10 15.92 3.71
CA TYR A 200 -8.65 17.27 3.85
C TYR A 200 -9.06 17.90 2.50
N ASP A 201 -8.76 17.26 1.38
CA ASP A 201 -9.12 17.71 0.04
C ASP A 201 -9.61 16.53 -0.81
N THR A 202 -10.93 16.36 -0.87
CA THR A 202 -11.57 15.29 -1.65
C THR A 202 -11.49 15.50 -3.15
N THR A 203 -11.02 16.66 -3.64
CA THR A 203 -10.92 16.91 -5.08
C THR A 203 -9.84 16.07 -5.75
N VAL A 204 -8.89 15.53 -4.98
CA VAL A 204 -7.83 14.66 -5.50
C VAL A 204 -8.32 13.30 -5.96
N THR A 205 -9.47 12.84 -5.45
CA THR A 205 -10.14 11.59 -5.86
C THR A 205 -11.31 11.84 -6.82
N ALA A 206 -11.74 13.09 -6.99
CA ALA A 206 -12.83 13.44 -7.88
C ALA A 206 -12.42 13.28 -9.36
N GLU A 207 -13.24 12.57 -10.13
CA GLU A 207 -13.07 12.35 -11.57
C GLU A 207 -13.39 13.62 -12.37
N THR A 208 -12.44 14.56 -12.38
CA THR A 208 -12.61 15.89 -12.97
C THR A 208 -12.07 16.00 -14.41
N MET A 209 -11.37 14.98 -14.90
CA MET A 209 -10.71 14.99 -16.21
C MET A 209 -11.25 13.89 -17.12
N ARG A 210 -11.67 14.23 -18.33
CA ARG A 210 -12.06 13.27 -19.36
C ARG A 210 -11.06 13.28 -20.52
N LEU A 211 -10.18 12.29 -20.58
CA LEU A 211 -9.00 12.30 -21.46
C LEU A 211 -8.78 10.97 -22.19
N ARG A 212 -8.26 11.05 -23.42
CA ARG A 212 -7.61 9.95 -24.15
C ARG A 212 -6.15 9.81 -23.69
N ALA A 213 -5.97 9.58 -22.39
CA ALA A 213 -4.65 9.58 -21.77
C ALA A 213 -3.84 8.37 -22.24
N PHE A 214 -2.51 8.51 -22.19
CA PHE A 214 -1.57 7.39 -22.39
C PHE A 214 -1.80 6.60 -23.69
N GLY A 215 -2.24 7.24 -24.78
CA GLY A 215 -2.43 6.56 -26.07
C GLY A 215 -3.69 5.69 -26.15
N MET A 216 -4.68 5.91 -25.28
CA MET A 216 -6.01 5.32 -25.45
C MET A 216 -6.73 5.91 -26.68
N SER A 217 -7.52 5.08 -27.38
CA SER A 217 -8.36 5.56 -28.49
C SER A 217 -9.65 6.23 -27.97
N GLU A 218 -10.19 5.75 -26.85
CA GLU A 218 -11.41 6.28 -26.24
C GLU A 218 -11.11 7.06 -24.96
N PRO A 219 -11.85 8.15 -24.68
CA PRO A 219 -11.66 8.91 -23.47
C PRO A 219 -12.15 8.11 -22.24
N ARG A 220 -11.44 8.25 -21.13
CA ARG A 220 -11.83 7.78 -19.81
C ARG A 220 -11.91 8.93 -18.82
N GLN A 221 -12.63 8.68 -17.72
CA GLN A 221 -12.65 9.58 -16.58
C GLN A 221 -11.43 9.32 -15.70
N TRP A 222 -10.82 10.42 -15.27
CA TRP A 222 -9.62 10.45 -14.45
C TRP A 222 -9.79 11.46 -13.34
N SER A 223 -9.32 11.08 -12.19
CA SER A 223 -9.07 11.95 -11.05
C SER A 223 -7.56 12.26 -10.97
N PRO A 224 -7.14 13.35 -10.29
CA PRO A 224 -5.74 13.76 -10.25
C PRO A 224 -4.77 12.66 -9.80
N GLN A 225 -5.10 11.91 -8.75
CA GLN A 225 -4.30 10.80 -8.23
C GLN A 225 -4.17 9.62 -9.22
N THR A 226 -5.24 9.20 -9.89
CA THR A 226 -5.26 8.04 -10.79
C THR A 226 -4.46 8.35 -12.03
N PHE A 227 -4.60 9.58 -12.54
CA PHE A 227 -3.79 10.06 -13.64
C PHE A 227 -2.31 10.09 -13.27
N ALA A 228 -1.95 10.69 -12.12
CA ALA A 228 -0.55 10.82 -11.69
C ALA A 228 0.10 9.45 -11.42
N SER A 229 -0.58 8.55 -10.71
CA SER A 229 -0.09 7.20 -10.43
C SER A 229 0.03 6.35 -11.70
N THR A 230 -0.95 6.44 -12.60
CA THR A 230 -0.89 5.72 -13.90
C THR A 230 0.24 6.24 -14.78
N ASN A 231 0.45 7.57 -14.81
CA ASN A 231 1.59 8.18 -15.49
C ASN A 231 2.92 7.69 -14.90
N GLY A 232 3.02 7.68 -13.57
CA GLY A 232 4.20 7.19 -12.86
C GLY A 232 4.48 5.71 -13.13
N ILE A 233 3.46 4.88 -13.37
CA ILE A 233 3.67 3.48 -13.79
C ILE A 233 4.20 3.43 -15.23
N PHE A 234 3.52 4.09 -16.18
CA PHE A 234 3.89 4.05 -17.61
C PHE A 234 5.17 4.79 -17.97
N SER A 235 5.69 5.65 -17.10
CA SER A 235 7.01 6.28 -17.28
C SER A 235 8.17 5.29 -17.06
N TYR A 236 7.95 4.20 -16.31
CA TYR A 236 8.98 3.20 -16.02
C TYR A 236 8.96 2.03 -17.00
N ILE A 237 7.85 1.83 -17.72
CA ILE A 237 7.63 0.64 -18.54
C ILE A 237 7.35 1.00 -20.00
N GLU A 238 7.70 0.10 -20.90
CA GLU A 238 7.44 0.17 -22.34
C GLU A 238 6.98 -1.19 -22.86
N PRO A 239 6.27 -1.25 -24.00
CA PRO A 239 5.94 -2.51 -24.64
C PRO A 239 7.21 -3.33 -24.87
N ASP A 240 7.17 -4.64 -24.58
CA ASP A 240 8.30 -5.51 -24.82
C ASP A 240 8.32 -5.95 -26.30
N PRO A 241 9.33 -5.53 -27.10
CA PRO A 241 9.43 -5.95 -28.49
C PRO A 241 9.74 -7.45 -28.64
N GLY A 242 10.18 -8.13 -27.58
CA GLY A 242 10.41 -9.57 -27.55
C GLY A 242 9.12 -10.39 -27.40
N ILE A 243 7.99 -9.76 -27.12
CA ILE A 243 6.70 -10.44 -26.94
C ILE A 243 5.87 -10.38 -28.22
N THR A 244 5.62 -11.55 -28.79
CA THR A 244 4.65 -11.74 -29.87
C THR A 244 3.26 -12.02 -29.29
N TRP A 245 2.25 -11.34 -29.82
CA TRP A 245 0.84 -11.51 -29.43
C TRP A 245 0.11 -12.38 -30.47
N ASP A 246 0.41 -13.67 -30.48
CA ASP A 246 -0.28 -14.66 -31.29
C ASP A 246 -1.48 -15.27 -30.54
N GLN A 247 -2.23 -16.14 -31.23
CA GLN A 247 -3.42 -16.78 -30.69
C GLN A 247 -3.09 -17.74 -29.53
N GLU A 248 -1.92 -18.37 -29.56
CA GLU A 248 -1.45 -19.28 -28.49
C GLU A 248 -1.25 -18.49 -27.20
N ARG A 249 -0.48 -17.41 -27.23
CA ARG A 249 -0.28 -16.54 -26.05
C ARG A 249 -1.60 -16.00 -25.50
N ILE A 250 -2.50 -15.54 -26.37
CA ILE A 250 -3.80 -15.02 -25.93
C ILE A 250 -4.59 -16.14 -25.25
N SER A 251 -4.62 -17.34 -25.82
CA SER A 251 -5.31 -18.50 -25.23
C SER A 251 -4.72 -18.87 -23.86
N ASP A 252 -3.39 -18.92 -23.75
CA ASP A 252 -2.70 -19.20 -22.48
C ASP A 252 -3.02 -18.16 -21.41
N LEU A 253 -3.09 -16.88 -21.78
CA LEU A 253 -3.48 -15.81 -20.87
C LEU A 253 -4.94 -15.95 -20.41
N LEU A 254 -5.85 -16.38 -21.28
CA LEU A 254 -7.25 -16.62 -20.92
C LEU A 254 -7.44 -17.85 -20.03
N LEU A 255 -6.52 -18.82 -20.11
CA LEU A 255 -6.48 -20.00 -19.24
C LEU A 255 -5.71 -19.77 -17.94
N THR A 256 -5.05 -18.62 -17.79
CA THR A 256 -4.28 -18.29 -16.59
C THR A 256 -5.20 -18.09 -15.40
N ASP A 257 -4.95 -18.81 -14.31
CA ASP A 257 -5.56 -18.49 -13.02
C ASP A 257 -4.92 -17.20 -12.46
N PHE A 258 -5.61 -16.07 -12.64
CA PHE A 258 -5.14 -14.78 -12.13
C PHE A 258 -4.98 -14.74 -10.61
N THR A 259 -5.64 -15.65 -9.89
CA THR A 259 -5.46 -15.81 -8.45
C THR A 259 -4.04 -16.26 -8.17
N SER A 260 -3.57 -17.30 -8.89
CA SER A 260 -2.20 -17.81 -8.84
C SER A 260 -1.14 -16.77 -9.21
N LEU A 261 -1.46 -15.88 -10.16
CA LEU A 261 -0.52 -14.91 -10.70
C LEU A 261 -0.33 -13.69 -9.78
N PHE A 262 -1.39 -13.25 -9.10
CA PHE A 262 -1.40 -12.01 -8.30
C PHE A 262 -1.51 -12.25 -6.79
N HIS A 263 -1.11 -13.43 -6.32
CA HIS A 263 -1.09 -13.71 -4.89
C HIS A 263 -0.23 -12.70 -4.12
N ALA A 264 -0.76 -12.24 -2.98
CA ALA A 264 0.04 -11.56 -1.99
C ALA A 264 1.20 -12.50 -1.58
N PRO A 265 2.46 -12.02 -1.56
CA PRO A 265 3.55 -12.83 -1.04
C PRO A 265 3.21 -13.31 0.36
N GLN A 266 3.31 -14.62 0.60
CA GLN A 266 3.22 -15.18 1.94
C GLN A 266 4.38 -14.57 2.76
N LEU A 267 4.04 -13.68 3.69
CA LEU A 267 4.95 -13.14 4.70
C LEU A 267 4.77 -13.91 6.00
#